data_AF-A0A7W0MHW7-F1
#
_entry.id   AF-A0A7W0MHW7-F1
#
_cell.length_a   1.000
_cell.length_b   1.000
_cell.length_c   1.000
_cell.angle_alpha   90.00
_cell.angle_beta   90.00
_cell.angle_gamma   90.00
#
_symmetry.space_group_name_H-M   'P 1'
#
loop_
_entity.id
_entity.type
_entity.pdbx_description
1 polymer ?
#
loop_
_entity_poly.entity_id
_entity_poly.type
_entity_poly.pdbx_seq_one_letter_code
_entity_poly.pdbx_strand_id
1 'polypeptide(L)'
;PFVIGDEARPRVLRWETTAERDFVLAEHDGYHSLREPITHRRAILFDKRAKFWLVEDALTGAGTHTFRFRFHAAPRVIARARPDAIVELRDPETNARLLIVPLDAREVPAIEPRSASSDYGSQHETHSACWAIRARAPLLAAWALVPLAGDEDENTSTRLIEELRETRKREAA
;
A
#
# COMPACT_ATOMS: atom_id res chain seq x y z
N PRO A 1 3.23 6.50 -34.51
CA PRO A 1 3.82 5.58 -33.52
C PRO A 1 3.63 6.10 -32.10
N PHE A 2 2.87 5.40 -31.27
CA PHE A 2 2.87 5.61 -29.83
C PHE A 2 4.19 5.07 -29.30
N VAL A 3 5.11 5.97 -28.96
CA VAL A 3 6.35 5.63 -28.25
C VAL A 3 6.01 5.77 -26.77
N ILE A 4 5.94 4.65 -26.05
CA ILE A 4 5.97 4.69 -24.60
C ILE A 4 7.41 5.09 -24.24
N GLY A 5 7.57 6.26 -23.62
CA GLY A 5 8.89 6.76 -23.24
C GLY A 5 9.57 5.83 -22.23
N ASP A 6 10.90 5.92 -22.13
CA ASP A 6 11.69 5.35 -21.03
C ASP A 6 11.41 6.16 -19.75
N GLU A 7 10.20 6.05 -19.21
CA GLU A 7 9.66 6.95 -18.18
C GLU A 7 9.99 6.49 -16.76
N ALA A 8 10.37 5.22 -16.56
CA ALA A 8 10.86 4.70 -15.30
C ALA A 8 11.68 3.42 -15.51
N ARG A 9 12.81 3.29 -14.82
CA ARG A 9 13.68 2.11 -14.83
C ARG A 9 13.55 1.36 -13.50
N PRO A 10 12.63 0.38 -13.40
CA PRO A 10 12.50 -0.44 -12.21
C PRO A 10 13.69 -1.41 -12.08
N ARG A 11 14.16 -1.61 -10.86
CA ARG A 11 15.21 -2.57 -10.52
C ARG A 11 14.86 -3.34 -9.26
N VAL A 12 14.90 -4.66 -9.33
CA VAL A 12 14.83 -5.53 -8.15
C VAL A 12 16.22 -5.58 -7.51
N LEU A 13 16.32 -5.17 -6.25
CA LEU A 13 17.56 -5.13 -5.46
C LEU A 13 17.77 -6.43 -4.67
N ARG A 14 16.68 -7.04 -4.20
CA ARG A 14 16.69 -8.26 -3.40
C ARG A 14 15.39 -9.02 -3.61
N TRP A 15 15.49 -10.34 -3.69
CA TRP A 15 14.36 -11.25 -3.74
C TRP A 15 14.71 -12.49 -2.93
N GLU A 16 13.85 -12.85 -1.98
CA GLU A 16 14.04 -14.00 -1.11
C GLU A 16 12.71 -14.71 -0.90
N THR A 17 12.75 -16.04 -0.88
CA THR A 17 11.60 -16.88 -0.54
C THR A 17 12.06 -17.96 0.41
N THR A 18 11.27 -18.17 1.45
CA THR A 18 11.47 -19.20 2.46
C THR A 18 10.15 -19.91 2.76
N ALA A 19 10.19 -20.98 3.56
CA ALA A 19 8.97 -21.64 4.02
C ALA A 19 8.06 -20.70 4.84
N GLU A 20 8.62 -19.68 5.49
CA GLU A 20 7.89 -18.83 6.43
C GLU A 20 7.57 -17.45 5.85
N ARG A 21 8.37 -16.96 4.90
CA ARG A 21 8.31 -15.58 4.41
C ARG A 21 8.75 -15.44 2.95
N ASP A 22 8.16 -14.49 2.25
CA ASP A 22 8.66 -13.98 0.96
C ASP A 22 9.02 -12.51 1.10
N PHE A 23 10.14 -12.08 0.52
CA PHE A 23 10.63 -10.71 0.59
C PHE A 23 11.08 -10.24 -0.79
N VAL A 24 10.68 -9.03 -1.17
CA VAL A 24 11.19 -8.33 -2.34
C VAL A 24 11.52 -6.89 -1.99
N LEU A 25 12.65 -6.40 -2.48
CA LEU A 25 13.03 -5.00 -2.45
C LEU A 25 13.27 -4.55 -3.89
N ALA A 26 12.54 -3.53 -4.33
CA ALA A 26 12.69 -2.96 -5.67
C ALA A 26 12.65 -1.44 -5.61
N GLU A 27 13.24 -0.77 -6.60
CA GLU A 27 13.20 0.68 -6.73
C GLU A 27 12.98 1.11 -8.18
N HIS A 28 12.54 2.35 -8.38
CA HIS A 28 12.47 2.99 -9.70
C HIS A 28 12.71 4.50 -9.59
N ASP A 29 13.06 5.10 -10.73
CA ASP A 29 13.40 6.52 -10.90
C ASP A 29 12.31 7.32 -11.64
N GLY A 30 11.08 6.80 -11.68
CA GLY A 30 9.98 7.37 -12.47
C GLY A 30 9.52 8.78 -12.09
N TYR A 31 10.07 9.34 -11.01
CA TYR A 31 9.84 10.72 -10.58
C TYR A 31 11.07 11.63 -10.77
N HIS A 32 12.08 11.19 -11.53
CA HIS A 32 13.29 11.99 -11.81
C HIS A 32 13.06 13.14 -12.78
N SER A 33 11.94 13.13 -13.52
CA SER A 33 11.52 14.25 -14.37
C SER A 33 10.96 15.44 -13.58
N LEU A 34 10.68 15.27 -12.27
CA LEU A 34 10.26 16.37 -11.41
C LEU A 34 11.43 17.34 -11.15
N ARG A 35 11.13 18.62 -10.88
CA ARG A 35 12.14 19.63 -10.52
C ARG A 35 12.99 19.21 -9.32
N GLU A 36 12.39 18.51 -8.38
CA GLU A 36 13.01 17.94 -7.19
C GLU A 36 12.85 16.41 -7.28
N PRO A 37 13.81 15.69 -7.91
CA PRO A 37 13.73 14.27 -8.20
C PRO A 37 13.50 13.39 -6.96
N ILE A 38 12.66 12.36 -7.11
CA ILE A 38 12.43 11.33 -6.10
C ILE A 38 12.75 9.95 -6.67
N THR A 39 13.55 9.16 -5.95
CA THR A 39 13.67 7.71 -6.15
C THR A 39 12.73 7.01 -5.18
N HIS A 40 11.87 6.13 -5.70
CA HIS A 40 10.97 5.33 -4.89
C HIS A 40 11.49 3.90 -4.78
N ARG A 41 11.71 3.46 -3.55
CA ARG A 41 12.10 2.09 -3.20
C ARG A 41 11.02 1.47 -2.33
N ARG A 42 10.53 0.30 -2.71
CA ARG A 42 9.52 -0.47 -1.98
C ARG A 42 10.08 -1.81 -1.52
N ALA A 43 9.96 -2.08 -0.23
CA ALA A 43 10.08 -3.41 0.34
C ALA A 43 8.68 -4.02 0.49
N ILE A 44 8.52 -5.29 0.14
CA ILE A 44 7.32 -6.07 0.42
C ILE A 44 7.76 -7.36 1.11
N LEU A 45 7.25 -7.57 2.31
CA LEU A 45 7.36 -8.83 3.05
C LEU A 45 5.99 -9.49 3.11
N PHE A 46 5.89 -10.75 2.75
CA PHE A 46 4.74 -11.60 3.05
C PHE A 46 5.11 -12.56 4.17
N ASP A 47 4.47 -12.43 5.34
CA ASP A 47 4.62 -13.41 6.43
C ASP A 47 3.55 -14.50 6.27
N LYS A 48 3.99 -15.73 5.93
CA LYS A 48 3.09 -16.86 5.63
C LYS A 48 2.44 -17.43 6.88
N ARG A 49 3.06 -17.24 8.05
CA ARG A 49 2.55 -17.76 9.33
C ARG A 49 1.44 -16.88 9.87
N ALA A 50 1.71 -15.58 9.93
CA ALA A 50 0.75 -14.58 10.39
C ALA A 50 -0.19 -14.09 9.28
N LYS A 51 0.06 -14.50 8.02
CA LYS A 51 -0.79 -14.29 6.83
C LYS A 51 -1.07 -12.81 6.53
N PHE A 52 -0.04 -11.97 6.57
CA PHE A 52 -0.16 -10.55 6.21
C PHE A 52 1.00 -10.11 5.32
N TRP A 53 0.80 -8.99 4.62
CA TRP A 53 1.90 -8.30 3.92
C TRP A 53 2.30 -7.05 4.68
N LEU A 54 3.60 -6.79 4.77
CA LEU A 54 4.17 -5.51 5.14
C LEU A 54 4.73 -4.86 3.88
N VAL A 55 4.31 -3.64 3.60
CA VAL A 55 4.80 -2.82 2.50
C VAL A 55 5.48 -1.60 3.09
N GLU A 56 6.73 -1.33 2.71
CA GLU A 56 7.47 -0.16 3.16
C GLU A 56 8.01 0.60 1.96
N ASP A 57 7.65 1.88 1.86
CA ASP A 57 8.12 2.78 0.83
C ASP A 57 9.15 3.75 1.42
N ALA A 58 10.35 3.73 0.85
CA ALA A 58 11.37 4.74 1.05
C ALA A 58 11.43 5.66 -0.17
N LEU A 59 11.03 6.91 0.04
CA LEU A 59 11.00 7.96 -0.97
C LEU A 59 12.17 8.90 -0.72
N THR A 60 13.23 8.73 -1.50
CA THR A 60 14.51 9.45 -1.32
C THR A 60 14.68 10.54 -2.35
N GLY A 61 15.22 11.68 -1.93
CA GLY A 61 15.38 12.87 -2.77
C GLY A 61 15.39 14.12 -1.91
N ALA A 62 15.01 15.25 -2.48
CA ALA A 62 14.97 16.54 -1.80
C ALA A 62 13.63 17.24 -2.01
N GLY A 63 13.41 18.32 -1.25
CA GLY A 63 12.25 19.17 -1.44
C GLY A 63 10.99 18.72 -0.72
N THR A 64 9.93 19.51 -0.88
CA THR A 64 8.63 19.29 -0.22
C THR A 64 7.59 18.87 -1.24
N HIS A 65 7.03 17.68 -1.05
CA HIS A 65 6.12 17.04 -1.99
C HIS A 65 4.79 16.73 -1.33
N THR A 66 3.81 16.39 -2.16
CA THR A 66 2.59 15.71 -1.72
C THR A 66 2.65 14.27 -2.18
N PHE A 67 3.02 13.38 -1.28
CA PHE A 67 3.10 11.94 -1.53
C PHE A 67 1.71 11.33 -1.48
N ARG A 68 1.33 10.56 -2.50
CA ARG A 68 0.04 9.90 -2.60
C ARG A 68 0.21 8.40 -2.63
N PHE A 69 -0.25 7.73 -1.58
CA PHE A 69 -0.22 6.28 -1.46
C PHE A 69 -1.61 5.75 -1.75
N ARG A 70 -1.74 4.99 -2.83
CA ARG A 70 -3.03 4.57 -3.37
C ARG A 70 -3.14 3.06 -3.44
N PHE A 71 -4.27 2.55 -2.96
CA PHE A 71 -4.66 1.16 -3.03
C PHE A 71 -6.01 1.06 -3.75
N HIS A 72 -6.05 0.33 -4.85
CA HIS A 72 -7.25 0.17 -5.66
C HIS A 72 -8.07 -1.02 -5.17
N ALA A 73 -9.38 -0.83 -5.01
CA ALA A 73 -10.31 -1.92 -4.79
C ALA A 73 -10.62 -2.62 -6.13
N ALA A 74 -10.88 -3.92 -6.09
CA ALA A 74 -11.48 -4.61 -7.22
C ALA A 74 -12.92 -4.08 -7.46
N PRO A 75 -13.46 -4.16 -8.69
CA PRO A 75 -14.87 -3.85 -8.93
C PRO A 75 -15.77 -4.59 -7.94
N ARG A 76 -16.87 -3.94 -7.52
CA ARG A 76 -17.86 -4.44 -6.53
C ARG A 76 -17.36 -4.58 -5.07
N VAL A 77 -16.06 -4.49 -4.82
CA VAL A 77 -15.53 -4.43 -3.45
C VAL A 77 -15.87 -3.08 -2.83
N ILE A 78 -16.45 -3.12 -1.63
CA ILE A 78 -16.83 -1.93 -0.87
C ILE A 78 -15.60 -1.45 -0.09
N ALA A 79 -15.22 -0.19 -0.28
CA ALA A 79 -14.13 0.45 0.46
C ALA A 79 -14.69 1.40 1.54
N ARG A 80 -14.24 1.25 2.79
CA ARG A 80 -14.63 2.12 3.91
C ARG A 80 -13.40 2.59 4.67
N ALA A 81 -13.21 3.90 4.75
CA ALA A 81 -12.21 4.51 5.62
C ALA A 81 -12.74 4.58 7.06
N ARG A 82 -11.92 4.17 8.03
CA ARG A 82 -12.19 4.25 9.46
C ARG A 82 -11.54 5.51 10.06
N PRO A 83 -12.02 6.01 11.23
CA PRO A 83 -11.41 7.14 11.91
C PRO A 83 -9.95 6.94 12.36
N ASP A 84 -9.50 5.70 12.49
CA ASP A 84 -8.13 5.31 12.84
C ASP A 84 -7.20 5.19 11.62
N ALA A 85 -7.62 5.77 10.49
CA ALA A 85 -6.98 5.76 9.19
C ALA A 85 -6.86 4.39 8.52
N ILE A 86 -7.40 3.31 9.11
CA ILE A 86 -7.48 2.00 8.47
C ILE A 86 -8.55 2.04 7.37
N VAL A 87 -8.28 1.40 6.24
CA VAL A 87 -9.31 1.13 5.24
C VAL A 87 -9.68 -0.33 5.27
N GLU A 88 -10.98 -0.60 5.38
CA GLU A 88 -11.53 -1.92 5.12
C GLU A 88 -12.00 -1.98 3.67
N LEU A 89 -11.48 -2.97 2.95
CA LEU A 89 -12.05 -3.44 1.70
C LEU A 89 -12.85 -4.71 2.00
N ARG A 90 -14.12 -4.75 1.61
CA ARG A 90 -15.02 -5.88 1.86
C ARG A 90 -15.64 -6.38 0.57
N ASP A 91 -15.52 -7.69 0.35
CA ASP A 91 -16.30 -8.39 -0.66
C ASP A 91 -17.72 -8.63 -0.10
N PRO A 92 -18.78 -8.06 -0.70
CA PRO A 92 -20.14 -8.25 -0.21
C PRO A 92 -20.68 -9.69 -0.41
N GLU A 93 -20.11 -10.48 -1.32
CA GLU A 93 -20.59 -11.84 -1.61
C GLU A 93 -20.05 -12.85 -0.60
N THR A 94 -18.75 -12.79 -0.30
CA THR A 94 -18.07 -13.73 0.61
C THR A 94 -17.92 -13.20 2.03
N ASN A 95 -18.19 -11.91 2.25
CA ASN A 95 -17.86 -11.17 3.46
C ASN A 95 -16.34 -11.11 3.78
N ALA A 96 -15.47 -11.61 2.90
CA ALA A 96 -14.03 -11.52 3.09
C ALA A 96 -13.58 -10.05 3.14
N ARG A 97 -12.58 -9.78 3.96
CA ARG A 97 -12.07 -8.42 4.19
C ARG A 97 -10.57 -8.34 3.94
N LEU A 98 -10.13 -7.15 3.56
CA LEU A 98 -8.73 -6.76 3.58
C LEU A 98 -8.63 -5.43 4.33
N LEU A 99 -7.88 -5.42 5.42
CA LEU A 99 -7.54 -4.19 6.13
C LEU A 99 -6.23 -3.64 5.56
N ILE A 100 -6.28 -2.40 5.09
CA ILE A 100 -5.11 -1.60 4.71
C ILE A 100 -4.79 -0.68 5.89
N VAL A 101 -3.72 -1.00 6.59
CA VAL A 101 -3.39 -0.41 7.89
C VAL A 101 -2.15 0.47 7.72
N PRO A 102 -2.28 1.81 7.77
CA PRO A 102 -1.11 2.66 7.85
C PRO A 102 -0.41 2.46 9.21
N LEU A 103 0.90 2.22 9.17
CA LEU A 103 1.72 2.08 10.37
C LEU A 103 2.33 3.41 10.82
N ASP A 104 2.62 4.30 9.85
CA ASP A 104 3.25 5.61 10.11
C ASP A 104 2.28 6.79 9.97
N ALA A 105 1.20 6.65 9.19
CA ALA A 105 0.24 7.72 8.91
C ALA A 105 -0.99 7.66 9.83
N ARG A 106 -1.55 8.83 10.15
CA ARG A 106 -2.75 8.96 11.00
C ARG A 106 -3.90 9.68 10.30
N GLU A 107 -3.63 10.26 9.13
CA GLU A 107 -4.60 10.94 8.31
C GLU A 107 -5.58 9.94 7.72
N VAL A 108 -6.88 10.20 7.90
CA VAL A 108 -7.94 9.40 7.29
C VAL A 108 -7.84 9.54 5.76
N PRO A 109 -7.75 8.44 5.00
CA PRO A 109 -7.61 8.50 3.56
C PRO A 109 -8.91 8.91 2.87
N ALA A 110 -8.78 9.49 1.70
CA ALA A 110 -9.91 9.69 0.81
C ALA A 110 -10.27 8.38 0.10
N ILE A 111 -11.57 8.06 0.05
CA ILE A 111 -12.10 7.03 -0.85
C ILE A 111 -12.49 7.72 -2.14
N GLU A 112 -11.70 7.50 -3.20
CA GLU A 112 -11.83 8.19 -4.47
C GLU A 112 -12.52 7.29 -5.51
N PRO A 113 -13.54 7.77 -6.25
CA PRO A 113 -14.11 7.03 -7.38
C PRO A 113 -13.07 6.79 -8.47
N ARG A 114 -13.07 5.59 -9.04
CA ARG A 114 -12.13 5.12 -10.06
C ARG A 114 -12.84 4.21 -11.05
N SER A 115 -12.12 3.84 -12.09
CA SER A 115 -12.52 2.80 -13.00
C SER A 115 -11.44 1.73 -13.15
N ALA A 116 -11.87 0.50 -13.42
CA ALA A 116 -11.02 -0.61 -13.81
C ALA A 116 -11.56 -1.23 -15.12
N SER A 117 -10.67 -1.69 -15.98
CA SER A 117 -11.00 -2.32 -17.26
C SER A 117 -10.33 -3.69 -17.29
N SER A 118 -11.11 -4.76 -17.45
CA SER A 118 -10.61 -6.14 -17.58
C SER A 118 -10.29 -6.49 -19.03
N ASP A 119 -10.97 -5.85 -19.97
CA ASP A 119 -10.89 -6.10 -21.40
C ASP A 119 -11.16 -4.80 -22.18
N TYR A 120 -10.65 -4.73 -23.41
CA TYR A 120 -10.78 -3.53 -24.22
C TYR A 120 -12.25 -3.20 -24.49
N GLY A 121 -12.67 -2.01 -24.11
CA GLY A 121 -14.05 -1.54 -24.27
C GLY A 121 -14.96 -1.80 -23.07
N SER A 122 -14.51 -2.51 -22.02
CA SER A 122 -15.21 -2.56 -20.73
C SER A 122 -14.59 -1.59 -19.72
N GLN A 123 -15.45 -0.95 -18.94
CA GLN A 123 -15.05 -0.11 -17.83
C GLN A 123 -16.03 -0.33 -16.68
N HIS A 124 -15.50 -0.71 -15.53
CA HIS A 124 -16.25 -0.93 -14.31
C HIS A 124 -15.90 0.14 -13.28
N GLU A 125 -16.92 0.70 -12.65
CA GLU A 125 -16.73 1.60 -11.52
C GLU A 125 -16.11 0.85 -10.34
N THR A 126 -15.16 1.50 -9.68
CA THR A 126 -14.50 1.01 -8.48
C THR A 126 -14.04 2.20 -7.64
N HIS A 127 -13.31 1.94 -6.56
CA HIS A 127 -12.76 2.95 -5.66
C HIS A 127 -11.27 2.72 -5.45
N SER A 128 -10.58 3.78 -5.01
CA SER A 128 -9.26 3.66 -4.42
C SER A 128 -9.20 4.39 -3.09
N ALA A 129 -8.54 3.79 -2.10
CA ALA A 129 -8.11 4.50 -0.91
C ALA A 129 -6.83 5.29 -1.20
N CYS A 130 -6.79 6.57 -0.85
CA CYS A 130 -5.64 7.42 -1.06
C CYS A 130 -5.27 8.19 0.22
N TRP A 131 -4.08 7.91 0.75
CA TRP A 131 -3.43 8.75 1.76
C TRP A 131 -2.61 9.82 1.05
N ALA A 132 -2.82 11.09 1.39
CA ALA A 132 -2.09 12.22 0.83
C ALA A 132 -1.30 12.92 1.94
N ILE A 133 0.02 12.82 1.89
CA ILE A 133 0.92 13.33 2.93
C ILE A 133 1.79 14.42 2.34
N ARG A 134 1.71 15.63 2.89
CA ARG A 134 2.62 16.72 2.52
C ARG A 134 3.83 16.71 3.45
N ALA A 135 5.00 16.36 2.92
CA ALA A 135 6.22 16.21 3.71
C ALA A 135 7.47 16.57 2.88
N ARG A 136 8.59 16.78 3.59
CA ARG A 136 9.91 16.92 2.97
C ARG A 136 10.52 15.54 2.74
N ALA A 137 11.17 15.32 1.60
CA ALA A 137 11.97 14.12 1.38
C ALA A 137 13.27 14.15 2.23
N PRO A 138 13.78 12.99 2.69
CA PRO A 138 13.23 11.65 2.48
C PRO A 138 11.97 11.38 3.33
N LEU A 139 11.06 10.56 2.81
CA LEU A 139 9.89 10.05 3.53
C LEU A 139 9.94 8.52 3.59
N LEU A 140 9.74 7.97 4.78
CA LEU A 140 9.42 6.56 4.97
C LEU A 140 7.93 6.43 5.26
N ALA A 141 7.28 5.45 4.67
CA ALA A 141 5.89 5.12 4.96
C ALA A 141 5.68 3.61 4.87
N ALA A 142 4.95 3.05 5.82
CA ALA A 142 4.68 1.63 5.89
C ALA A 142 3.18 1.32 6.04
N TRP A 143 2.77 0.21 5.44
CA TRP A 143 1.42 -0.33 5.49
C TRP A 143 1.45 -1.83 5.79
N ALA A 144 0.54 -2.28 6.63
CA ALA A 144 0.19 -3.69 6.73
C ALA A 144 -1.07 -3.97 5.92
N LEU A 145 -1.06 -5.04 5.13
CA LEU A 145 -2.23 -5.58 4.44
C LEU A 145 -2.63 -6.86 5.16
N VAL A 146 -3.76 -6.82 5.88
CA VAL A 146 -4.21 -7.92 6.73
C VAL A 146 -5.51 -8.49 6.13
N PRO A 147 -5.46 -9.65 5.45
CA PRO A 147 -6.66 -10.33 4.99
C PRO A 147 -7.39 -10.99 6.17
N LEU A 148 -8.72 -11.02 6.09
CA LEU A 148 -9.58 -11.77 7.01
C LEU A 148 -10.60 -12.56 6.20
N ALA A 149 -10.82 -13.82 6.59
CA ALA A 149 -11.94 -14.58 6.06
C ALA A 149 -13.29 -13.97 6.49
N GLY A 150 -14.36 -14.33 5.78
CA GLY A 150 -15.69 -13.76 6.01
C GLY A 150 -16.29 -14.09 7.38
N ASP A 151 -15.87 -15.19 7.98
CA ASP A 151 -16.29 -15.69 9.29
C ASP A 151 -15.26 -15.40 10.41
N GLU A 152 -14.13 -14.79 10.07
CA GLU A 152 -13.03 -14.56 11.01
C GLU A 152 -13.32 -13.38 11.95
N ASP A 153 -13.01 -13.54 13.24
CA ASP A 153 -13.14 -12.45 14.22
C ASP A 153 -11.99 -11.44 14.06
N GLU A 154 -12.29 -10.15 14.20
CA GLU A 154 -11.30 -9.06 14.13
C GLU A 154 -10.35 -9.01 15.33
N ASN A 155 -10.62 -9.76 16.40
CA ASN A 155 -9.77 -9.78 17.59
C ASN A 155 -8.32 -10.19 17.30
N THR A 156 -8.10 -11.19 16.44
CA THR A 156 -6.75 -11.63 16.06
C THR A 156 -6.04 -10.56 15.25
N SER A 157 -6.74 -9.97 14.28
CA SER A 157 -6.20 -8.90 13.42
C SER A 157 -5.89 -7.64 14.22
N THR A 158 -6.71 -7.30 15.22
CA THR A 158 -6.48 -6.17 16.12
C THR A 158 -5.17 -6.31 16.87
N ARG A 159 -4.91 -7.48 17.47
CA ARG A 159 -3.64 -7.74 18.18
C ARG A 159 -2.44 -7.68 17.24
N LEU A 160 -2.55 -8.28 16.06
CA LEU A 160 -1.50 -8.22 15.04
C LEU A 160 -1.19 -6.76 14.65
N ILE A 161 -2.21 -5.94 14.43
CA ILE A 161 -2.05 -4.53 14.08
C ILE A 161 -1.34 -3.75 15.19
N GLU A 162 -1.68 -4.00 16.44
CA GLU A 162 -1.01 -3.39 17.61
C GLU A 162 0.47 -3.81 17.66
N GLU A 163 0.77 -5.11 17.54
CA GLU A 163 2.14 -5.63 17.53
C GLU A 163 2.99 -5.03 16.40
N LEU A 164 2.42 -4.89 15.20
CA LEU A 164 3.09 -4.27 14.05
C LEU A 164 3.37 -2.79 14.30
N ARG A 165 2.41 -2.05 14.86
CA ARG A 165 2.60 -0.64 15.22
C ARG A 165 3.67 -0.45 16.30
N GLU A 166 3.70 -1.31 17.32
CA GLU A 166 4.73 -1.25 18.36
C GLU A 166 6.11 -1.63 17.84
N THR A 167 6.21 -2.63 16.97
CA THR A 167 7.47 -2.99 16.31
C THR A 167 7.98 -1.85 15.46
N ARG A 168 7.10 -1.22 14.66
CA ARG A 168 7.45 -0.06 13.85
C ARG A 168 7.95 1.12 14.69
N LYS A 169 7.31 1.42 15.82
CA LYS A 169 7.76 2.49 16.74
C LYS A 169 9.17 2.23 17.29
N ARG A 170 9.50 0.97 17.60
CA ARG A 170 10.83 0.60 18.11
C ARG A 170 11.92 0.73 17.04
N GLU A 171 11.60 0.45 15.78
CA GLU A 171 12.55 0.62 14.66
C GLU A 171 12.78 2.09 14.29
N ALA A 172 11.83 2.97 14.62
CA ALA A 172 11.91 4.40 14.36
C ALA A 172 12.56 5.22 15.49
N ALA A 173 12.80 4.63 16.66
CA ALA A 173 13.39 5.28 17.85
C ALA A 173 14.91 5.09 17.90
#